data_AF-K6HAI2-F1
#
_entry.id   AF-K6HAI2-F1
#
_cell.length_a   1.000
_cell.length_b   1.000
_cell.length_c   1.000
_cell.angle_alpha   90.00
_cell.angle_beta   90.00
_cell.angle_gamma   90.00
#
_symmetry.space_group_name_H-M   'P 1'
#
loop_
_entity.id
_entity.type
_entity.pdbx_description
1 polymer ?
#
loop_
_entity_poly.entity_id
_entity_poly.type
_entity_poly.pdbx_seq_one_letter_code
_entity_poly.pdbx_strand_id
1 'polypeptide(L)'
;MRFLGMKNERSVFPDAKTIWLFKEKLREAELMPKIFYWFNKYLKKKNLVDKICFKGYRNKPLKEKYKKLNTKIARIRGRIEHVFGDMKSFSDKMIRTIGMERAKFQIGFINLVFNFRRFAFYQS
;
A
#
# COMPACT_ATOMS: atom_id res chain seq x y z
N MET A 1 2.73 27.81 11.85
CA MET A 1 1.35 28.06 12.31
C MET A 1 0.73 26.76 12.82
N ARG A 2 0.00 26.78 13.94
CA ARG A 2 -0.75 25.62 14.46
C ARG A 2 -2.07 25.52 13.70
N PHE A 3 -2.19 24.59 12.76
CA PHE A 3 -3.49 24.28 12.17
C PHE A 3 -4.31 23.47 13.19
N LEU A 4 -5.49 23.99 13.58
CA LEU A 4 -6.52 23.34 14.40
C LEU A 4 -6.06 22.79 15.77
N GLY A 5 -5.15 23.48 16.47
CA GLY A 5 -4.79 23.13 17.87
C GLY A 5 -3.99 21.84 18.06
N MET A 6 -3.70 21.09 16.99
CA MET A 6 -2.97 19.83 17.08
C MET A 6 -1.46 20.02 17.34
N LYS A 7 -0.94 19.29 18.34
CA LYS A 7 0.49 19.27 18.70
C LYS A 7 1.34 18.70 17.55
N ASN A 8 2.52 19.27 17.34
CA ASN A 8 3.50 18.76 16.39
C ASN A 8 4.30 17.61 17.04
N GLU A 9 3.75 16.41 17.02
CA GLU A 9 4.56 15.22 17.28
C GLU A 9 5.51 15.03 16.10
N ARG A 10 6.82 15.15 16.33
CA ARG A 10 7.85 14.85 15.34
C ARG A 10 7.88 13.33 15.12
N SER A 11 6.92 12.79 14.36
CA SER A 11 7.13 11.50 13.71
C SER A 11 8.10 11.76 12.55
N VAL A 12 9.39 11.48 12.76
CA VAL A 12 10.36 11.47 11.65
C VAL A 12 9.90 10.37 10.70
N PHE A 13 9.29 10.78 9.58
CA PHE A 13 8.84 9.84 8.58
C PHE A 13 10.07 9.21 7.93
N PRO A 14 10.15 7.87 7.81
CA PRO A 14 11.34 7.21 7.29
C PRO A 14 11.50 7.56 5.80
N ASP A 15 12.65 8.14 5.47
CA ASP A 15 13.02 8.46 4.10
C ASP A 15 13.36 7.18 3.29
N ALA A 16 13.57 7.34 1.97
CA ALA A 16 13.87 6.21 1.09
C ALA A 16 15.13 5.43 1.53
N LYS A 17 16.13 6.13 2.10
CA LYS A 17 17.37 5.53 2.57
C LYS A 17 17.17 4.73 3.87
N THR A 18 16.31 5.22 4.76
CA THR A 18 15.90 4.54 5.99
C THR A 18 15.16 3.24 5.68
N ILE A 19 14.22 3.29 4.74
CA ILE A 19 13.49 2.10 4.28
C ILE A 19 14.45 1.09 3.63
N TRP A 20 15.40 1.57 2.82
CA TRP A 20 16.39 0.72 2.19
C TRP A 20 17.31 0.05 3.22
N LEU A 21 17.87 0.81 4.16
CA LEU A 21 18.74 0.28 5.22
C LEU A 21 18.00 -0.74 6.10
N PHE A 22 16.73 -0.50 6.40
CA PHE A 22 15.89 -1.46 7.09
C PHE A 22 15.77 -2.79 6.31
N LYS A 23 15.55 -2.72 4.99
CA LYS A 23 15.50 -3.92 4.14
C LYS A 23 16.84 -4.64 4.05
N GLU A 24 17.95 -3.92 3.99
CA GLU A 24 19.30 -4.51 4.05
C GLU A 24 19.49 -5.31 5.34
N LYS A 25 19.24 -4.68 6.50
CA LYS A 25 19.35 -5.33 7.81
C LYS A 25 18.49 -6.58 7.93
N LEU A 26 17.27 -6.55 7.40
CA LEU A 26 16.39 -7.73 7.40
C LEU A 26 16.91 -8.87 6.53
N ARG A 27 17.61 -8.56 5.43
CA ARG A 27 18.25 -9.56 4.57
C ARG A 27 19.49 -10.13 5.24
N GLU A 28 20.36 -9.28 5.79
CA GLU A 28 21.58 -9.70 6.51
C GLU A 28 21.26 -10.63 7.68
N ALA A 29 20.17 -10.34 8.41
CA ALA A 29 19.72 -11.16 9.52
C ALA A 29 18.92 -12.42 9.10
N GLU A 30 18.75 -12.68 7.80
CA GLU A 30 17.95 -13.78 7.24
C GLU A 30 16.52 -13.88 7.81
N LEU A 31 15.96 -12.75 8.25
CA LEU A 31 14.65 -12.73 8.93
C LEU A 31 13.48 -12.79 7.96
N MET A 32 13.71 -12.56 6.67
CA MET A 32 12.65 -12.44 5.68
C MET A 32 11.74 -13.68 5.60
N PRO A 33 12.27 -14.92 5.51
CA PRO A 33 11.44 -16.14 5.52
C PRO A 33 10.61 -16.26 6.79
N LYS A 34 11.19 -15.94 7.95
CA LYS A 34 10.52 -16.00 9.26
C LYS A 34 9.37 -14.98 9.32
N ILE A 35 9.59 -13.75 8.85
CA ILE A 35 8.55 -12.72 8.79
C ILE A 35 7.40 -13.16 7.89
N PHE A 36 7.69 -13.67 6.69
CA PHE A 36 6.64 -14.16 5.78
C PHE A 36 5.87 -15.34 6.38
N TYR A 37 6.52 -16.23 7.11
CA TYR A 37 5.85 -17.31 7.84
C TYR A 37 4.83 -16.76 8.85
N TRP A 38 5.23 -15.82 9.71
CA TRP A 38 4.33 -15.21 10.70
C TRP A 38 3.19 -14.43 10.04
N PHE A 39 3.50 -13.71 8.96
CA PHE A 39 2.49 -12.97 8.19
C PHE A 39 1.43 -13.91 7.59
N ASN A 40 1.86 -14.97 6.91
CA ASN A 40 0.93 -15.94 6.32
C ASN A 40 0.14 -16.69 7.39
N LYS A 41 0.76 -17.00 8.55
CA LYS A 41 0.06 -17.59 9.70
C LYS A 41 -1.04 -16.65 10.22
N TYR A 42 -0.76 -15.35 10.31
CA TYR A 42 -1.74 -14.35 10.70
C TYR A 42 -2.90 -14.26 9.69
N LEU A 43 -2.61 -14.21 8.38
CA LEU A 43 -3.63 -14.19 7.34
C LEU A 43 -4.52 -15.43 7.41
N LYS A 44 -3.92 -16.61 7.57
CA LYS A 44 -4.67 -17.87 7.71
C LYS A 44 -5.60 -17.85 8.92
N LYS A 45 -5.14 -17.32 10.07
CA LYS A 45 -5.99 -17.14 11.27
C LYS A 45 -7.19 -16.23 11.00
N LYS A 46 -7.08 -15.28 10.07
CA LYS A 46 -8.15 -14.36 9.65
C LYS A 46 -8.96 -14.88 8.45
N ASN A 47 -8.77 -16.13 8.03
CA ASN A 47 -9.36 -16.68 6.80
C ASN A 47 -9.07 -15.86 5.54
N LEU A 48 -7.90 -15.21 5.50
CA LEU A 48 -7.41 -14.46 4.35
C LEU A 48 -6.32 -15.24 3.63
N VAL A 49 -6.28 -15.08 2.30
CA VAL A 49 -5.24 -15.65 1.44
C VAL A 49 -4.47 -14.50 0.81
N ASP A 50 -3.14 -14.56 0.86
CA ASP A 50 -2.31 -13.59 0.16
C ASP A 50 -2.50 -13.73 -1.35
N LYS A 51 -2.77 -12.61 -2.02
CA LYS A 51 -2.93 -12.53 -3.47
C LYS A 51 -1.74 -11.79 -4.08
N ILE A 52 -0.54 -12.15 -3.64
CA ILE A 52 0.70 -11.56 -4.17
C ILE A 52 0.98 -12.16 -5.55
N CYS A 53 1.20 -11.32 -6.56
CA CYS A 53 1.56 -11.80 -7.90
C CYS A 53 2.93 -12.49 -7.88
N PHE A 54 3.02 -13.65 -8.52
CA PHE A 54 4.30 -14.33 -8.72
C PHE A 54 5.17 -13.55 -9.71
N LYS A 55 6.44 -13.38 -9.38
CA LYS A 55 7.41 -12.69 -10.24
C LYS A 55 8.25 -13.70 -11.01
N GLY A 56 8.45 -13.44 -12.30
CA GLY A 56 9.39 -14.17 -13.14
C GLY A 56 10.78 -13.56 -13.02
N TYR A 57 11.81 -14.39 -13.14
CA TYR A 57 13.21 -13.94 -13.07
C TYR A 57 13.95 -14.30 -14.36
N ARG A 58 15.07 -13.62 -14.60
CA ARG A 58 15.97 -13.94 -15.72
C ARG A 58 16.35 -15.43 -15.64
N ASN A 59 16.24 -16.14 -16.75
CA ASN A 59 16.46 -17.59 -16.86
C ASN A 59 15.54 -18.48 -15.99
N LYS A 60 14.52 -17.91 -15.34
CA LYS A 60 13.49 -18.64 -14.58
C LYS A 60 12.11 -18.05 -14.90
N PRO A 61 11.57 -18.34 -16.11
CA PRO A 61 10.28 -17.81 -16.54
C PRO A 61 9.14 -18.39 -15.71
N LEU A 62 8.01 -17.67 -15.68
CA LEU A 62 6.81 -18.09 -14.96
C LEU A 62 6.16 -19.30 -15.62
N LYS A 63 5.85 -20.33 -14.83
CA LYS A 63 5.03 -21.47 -15.31
C LYS A 63 3.63 -21.00 -15.67
N GLU A 64 3.01 -21.68 -16.63
CA GLU A 64 1.69 -21.31 -17.17
C GLU A 64 0.59 -21.24 -16.11
N LYS A 65 0.64 -22.13 -15.11
CA LYS A 65 -0.27 -22.10 -13.94
C LYS A 65 -0.21 -20.76 -13.18
N TYR A 66 0.99 -20.19 -13.01
CA TYR A 66 1.19 -18.94 -12.28
C TYR A 66 0.78 -17.74 -13.12
N LYS A 67 0.88 -17.82 -14.45
CA LYS A 67 0.34 -16.78 -15.34
C LYS A 67 -1.18 -16.68 -15.19
N LYS A 68 -1.90 -17.81 -15.26
CA LYS A 68 -3.35 -17.85 -15.06
C LYS A 68 -3.78 -17.29 -13.69
N LEU A 69 -3.03 -17.60 -12.63
CA LEU A 69 -3.25 -17.02 -11.30
C LEU A 69 -3.01 -15.51 -11.28
N ASN A 70 -1.89 -15.05 -11.83
CA ASN A 70 -1.56 -13.64 -11.93
C ASN A 70 -2.62 -12.86 -12.73
N THR A 71 -3.21 -13.41 -13.79
CA THR A 71 -4.31 -12.77 -14.53
C THR A 71 -5.53 -12.53 -13.64
N LYS A 72 -5.91 -13.52 -12.82
CA LYS A 72 -7.03 -13.38 -11.87
C LYS A 72 -6.74 -12.31 -10.82
N ILE A 73 -5.52 -12.31 -10.26
CA ILE A 73 -5.07 -11.31 -9.28
C ILE A 73 -5.04 -9.92 -9.91
N ALA A 74 -4.48 -9.79 -11.11
CA ALA A 74 -4.33 -8.54 -11.85
C ALA A 74 -5.68 -7.91 -12.19
N ARG A 75 -6.72 -8.69 -12.50
CA ARG A 75 -8.08 -8.17 -12.76
C ARG A 75 -8.66 -7.45 -11.54
N ILE A 76 -8.47 -7.99 -10.34
CA ILE A 76 -8.91 -7.35 -9.09
C ILE A 76 -8.01 -6.14 -8.80
N ARG A 77 -6.70 -6.33 -8.93
CA ARG A 77 -5.70 -5.29 -8.68
C ARG A 77 -5.92 -4.05 -9.55
N GLY A 78 -6.19 -4.21 -10.85
CA GLY A 78 -6.42 -3.08 -11.75
C GLY A 78 -7.65 -2.24 -11.38
N ARG A 79 -8.70 -2.85 -10.81
CA ARG A 79 -9.85 -2.10 -10.27
C ARG A 79 -9.48 -1.28 -9.05
N ILE A 80 -8.68 -1.86 -8.16
CA ILE A 80 -8.20 -1.22 -6.93
C ILE A 80 -7.17 -0.13 -7.26
N GLU A 81 -6.24 -0.39 -8.17
CA GLU A 81 -5.20 0.55 -8.59
C GLU A 81 -5.78 1.78 -9.29
N HIS A 82 -6.88 1.67 -10.03
CA HIS A 82 -7.55 2.86 -10.58
C HIS A 82 -8.05 3.80 -9.47
N VAL A 83 -8.62 3.25 -8.39
CA VAL A 83 -9.05 4.06 -7.23
C VAL A 83 -7.85 4.77 -6.62
N PHE A 84 -6.77 4.04 -6.35
CA PHE A 84 -5.55 4.64 -5.79
C PHE A 84 -4.86 5.60 -6.77
N GLY A 85 -4.97 5.37 -8.07
CA GLY A 85 -4.48 6.25 -9.11
C GLY A 85 -5.19 7.60 -9.10
N ASP A 86 -6.53 7.59 -9.00
CA ASP A 86 -7.32 8.81 -8.87
C ASP A 86 -7.04 9.53 -7.53
N MET A 87 -6.97 8.78 -6.43
CA MET A 87 -6.59 9.31 -5.11
C MET A 87 -5.22 9.99 -5.13
N LYS A 88 -4.25 9.42 -5.86
CA LYS A 88 -2.91 9.99 -6.04
C LYS A 88 -2.92 11.28 -6.88
N SER A 89 -3.93 11.51 -7.70
CA SER A 89 -4.08 12.81 -8.38
C SER A 89 -4.39 13.94 -7.38
N PHE A 90 -5.02 13.63 -6.23
CA PHE A 90 -5.33 14.60 -5.17
C PHE A 90 -4.20 14.79 -4.16
N SER A 91 -3.33 13.79 -4.00
CA SER A 91 -2.19 13.87 -3.08
C SER A 91 -0.97 13.16 -3.65
N ASP A 92 0.21 13.75 -3.49
CA ASP A 92 1.48 13.10 -3.85
C ASP A 92 1.64 11.72 -3.18
N LYS A 93 2.63 10.93 -3.61
CA LYS A 93 2.88 9.53 -3.18
C LYS A 93 2.87 9.29 -1.66
N MET A 94 3.05 10.33 -0.85
CA MET A 94 3.10 10.26 0.60
C MET A 94 2.40 11.47 1.22
N ILE A 95 1.71 11.24 2.33
CA ILE A 95 1.18 12.30 3.18
C ILE A 95 2.35 12.89 3.97
N ARG A 96 2.71 14.14 3.66
CA ARG A 96 3.84 14.86 4.28
C ARG A 96 3.46 15.57 5.57
N THR A 97 2.23 15.37 6.05
CA THR A 97 1.68 16.14 7.17
C THR A 97 2.18 15.62 8.50
N ILE A 98 2.63 16.55 9.37
CA ILE A 98 3.12 16.24 10.71
C ILE A 98 1.93 16.06 11.66
N GLY A 99 1.88 14.90 12.33
CA GLY A 99 0.85 14.53 13.31
C GLY A 99 -0.21 13.58 12.74
N MET A 100 -0.51 12.52 13.50
CA MET A 100 -1.34 11.42 13.04
C MET A 100 -2.79 11.82 12.74
N GLU A 101 -3.39 12.71 13.54
CA GLU A 101 -4.79 13.12 13.27
C GLU A 101 -4.90 14.00 12.01
N ARG A 102 -3.87 14.80 11.66
CA ARG A 102 -3.85 15.57 10.41
C ARG A 102 -3.70 14.64 9.22
N ALA A 103 -2.86 13.62 9.34
CA ALA A 103 -2.72 12.59 8.32
C ALA A 103 -4.05 11.82 8.11
N LYS A 104 -4.72 11.43 9.20
CA LYS A 104 -6.07 10.81 9.14
C LYS A 104 -7.07 11.73 8.46
N PHE A 105 -7.09 13.01 8.80
CA PHE A 105 -7.99 13.99 8.21
C PHE A 105 -7.75 14.17 6.71
N GLN A 106 -6.49 14.26 6.29
CA GLN A 106 -6.12 14.35 4.88
C GLN A 106 -6.55 13.09 4.09
N ILE A 107 -6.34 11.89 4.65
CA ILE A 107 -6.85 10.64 4.06
C ILE A 107 -8.37 10.68 3.94
N GLY A 108 -9.05 11.13 4.99
CA GLY A 108 -10.51 11.30 5.00
C GLY A 108 -11.00 12.19 3.86
N PHE A 109 -10.34 13.34 3.66
CA PHE A 109 -10.65 14.26 2.57
C PHE A 109 -10.41 13.67 1.19
N ILE A 110 -9.28 12.96 0.97
CA ILE A 110 -9.01 12.28 -0.30
C ILE A 110 -10.11 11.26 -0.61
N ASN A 111 -10.53 10.47 0.39
CA ASN A 111 -11.62 9.51 0.23
C ASN A 111 -12.96 10.20 -0.08
N LEU A 112 -13.24 11.32 0.58
CA LEU A 112 -14.47 12.09 0.38
C LEU A 112 -14.54 12.64 -1.05
N VAL A 113 -13.46 13.28 -1.53
CA VAL A 113 -13.36 13.83 -2.89
C VAL A 113 -13.50 12.73 -3.93
N PHE A 114 -12.82 11.59 -3.73
CA PHE A 114 -12.98 10.43 -4.60
C PHE A 114 -14.44 9.97 -4.68
N ASN A 115 -15.12 9.84 -3.54
CA ASN A 115 -16.53 9.43 -3.49
C ASN A 115 -17.47 10.42 -4.17
N PHE A 116 -17.27 11.74 -4.00
CA PHE A 116 -18.09 12.75 -4.67
C PHE A 116 -17.90 12.74 -6.19
N ARG A 117 -16.65 12.66 -6.68
CA ARG A 117 -16.38 12.57 -8.12
C ARG A 117 -16.97 11.29 -8.71
N ARG A 118 -16.84 10.18 -7.99
CA ARG A 118 -17.44 8.90 -8.37
C ARG A 118 -18.97 9.00 -8.42
N PHE A 119 -19.60 9.66 -7.46
CA PHE A 119 -21.04 9.87 -7.44
C PHE A 119 -21.51 10.72 -8.63
N ALA A 120 -20.82 11.84 -8.90
CA ALA A 120 -21.12 12.71 -10.05
C ALA A 120 -21.05 11.94 -11.38
N PHE A 121 -20.06 11.07 -11.55
CA PHE A 121 -19.93 10.21 -12.73
C PHE A 121 -21.10 9.22 -12.91
N TYR A 122 -21.76 8.81 -11.82
CA TYR A 122 -22.92 7.90 -11.90
C TYR A 122 -24.26 8.63 -12.09
N GLN A 123 -24.31 9.94 -11.86
CA GLN A 123 -25.51 10.77 -12.02
C GLN A 123 -25.61 11.38 -13.44
N SER A 124 -24.49 11.49 -14.16
CA SER A 124 -24.42 11.88 -15.57
C SER A 124 -24.70 10.71 -16.51
#